data_AF-A0A6N3CMF1-F1
#
_entry.id   AF-A0A6N3CMF1-F1
#
_cell.length_a   1.000
_cell.length_b   1.000
_cell.length_c   1.000
_cell.angle_alpha   90.00
_cell.angle_beta   90.00
_cell.angle_gamma   90.00
#
_symmetry.space_group_name_H-M   'P 1'
#
loop_
_entity.id
_entity.type
_entity.pdbx_description
1 polymer ?
#
loop_
_entity_poly.entity_id
_entity_poly.type
_entity_poly.pdbx_seq_one_letter_code
_entity_poly.pdbx_strand_id
1 'polypeptide(L)' 'MTLEEKMKKGLIWTDTEEYLKEQKHAKKLAFKFNNLDADKIDERKELIHEIFGSVGNEVWI' A
#
# COMPACT_ATOMS: atom_id res chain seq x y z
N MET A 1 21.11 -5.77 15.13
CA MET A 1 19.95 -5.99 14.25
C MET A 1 19.42 -4.65 13.78
N THR A 2 19.12 -4.52 12.49
CA THR A 2 18.44 -3.33 11.93
C THR A 2 16.96 -3.31 12.36
N LEU A 3 16.28 -2.17 12.14
CA LEU A 3 14.83 -2.06 12.38
C LEU A 3 14.05 -3.03 11.47
N GLU A 4 14.46 -3.18 10.22
CA GLU A 4 13.91 -4.16 9.28
C GLU A 4 14.07 -5.61 9.79
N GLU A 5 15.23 -5.97 10.31
CA GLU A 5 15.45 -7.31 10.88
C GLU A 5 14.60 -7.56 12.13
N LYS A 6 14.38 -6.52 12.96
CA LYS A 6 13.46 -6.62 14.10
C LYS A 6 12.01 -6.82 13.65
N MET A 7 11.57 -6.05 12.66
CA MET A 7 10.25 -6.19 12.03
C MET A 7 10.04 -7.60 11.48
N LYS A 8 10.97 -8.12 10.67
CA LYS A 8 10.89 -9.47 10.08
C LYS A 8 10.87 -10.58 11.13
N LYS A 9 11.40 -10.35 12.33
CA LYS A 9 11.38 -11.29 13.47
C LYS A 9 10.23 -11.06 14.45
N GLY A 10 9.34 -10.10 14.20
CA GLY A 10 8.22 -9.78 15.09
C GLY A 10 8.62 -9.15 16.43
N LEU A 11 9.83 -8.57 16.53
CA LEU A 11 10.29 -7.88 17.73
C LEU A 11 9.85 -6.42 17.72
N ILE A 12 9.82 -5.74 18.87
CA ILE A 12 9.50 -4.29 18.94
C ILE A 12 10.42 -3.49 18.01
N TRP A 13 9.81 -2.69 17.15
CA TRP A 13 10.46 -1.83 16.16
C TRP A 13 9.69 -0.52 15.99
N THR A 14 10.30 0.45 15.31
CA THR A 14 9.69 1.72 14.91
C THR A 14 10.02 1.98 13.46
N ASP A 15 9.19 2.78 12.78
CA ASP A 15 9.42 3.14 11.39
C ASP A 15 10.77 3.83 11.14
N THR A 16 11.33 3.57 9.96
CA THR A 16 12.47 4.32 9.40
C THR A 16 11.96 5.48 8.56
N GLU A 17 12.83 6.43 8.23
CA GLU A 17 12.47 7.52 7.30
C GLU A 17 12.04 6.99 5.93
N GLU A 18 12.64 5.88 5.48
CA GLU A 18 12.29 5.19 4.23
C GLU A 18 10.87 4.60 4.29
N TYR A 19 10.54 3.87 5.36
CA TYR A 19 9.18 3.34 5.55
C TYR A 19 8.14 4.45 5.71
N LEU A 20 8.49 5.58 6.33
CA LEU A 20 7.59 6.74 6.37
C LEU A 20 7.34 7.32 4.97
N LYS A 21 8.34 7.33 4.09
CA LYS A 21 8.19 7.75 2.68
C LYS A 21 7.30 6.78 1.91
N GLU A 22 7.51 5.48 2.07
CA GLU A 22 6.67 4.44 1.46
C GLU A 22 5.22 4.50 1.96
N GLN A 23 5.01 4.65 3.27
CA GLN A 23 3.68 4.83 3.85
C GLN A 23 2.98 6.08 3.28
N LYS A 24 3.70 7.19 3.13
CA LYS A 24 3.14 8.42 2.54
C LYS A 24 2.75 8.19 1.08
N HIS A 25 3.53 7.43 0.32
CA HIS A 25 3.19 7.05 -1.05
C HIS A 25 1.93 6.18 -1.09
N ALA A 26 1.87 5.11 -0.30
CA ALA A 26 0.70 4.22 -0.21
C ALA A 26 -0.57 4.98 0.21
N LYS A 27 -0.48 5.88 1.20
CA LYS A 27 -1.62 6.72 1.64
C LYS A 27 -2.13 7.65 0.54
N LYS A 28 -1.25 8.18 -0.32
CA LYS A 28 -1.67 8.98 -1.48
C LYS A 28 -2.44 8.14 -2.50
N LEU A 29 -2.01 6.91 -2.76
CA LEU A 29 -2.73 5.99 -3.65
C LEU A 29 -4.10 5.61 -3.07
N ALA A 30 -4.14 5.27 -1.78
CA ALA A 30 -5.40 5.01 -1.08
C ALA A 30 -6.35 6.22 -1.12
N PHE A 31 -5.83 7.43 -0.96
CA PHE A 31 -6.63 8.65 -1.09
C PHE A 31 -7.23 8.79 -2.50
N LYS A 32 -6.44 8.56 -3.56
CA LYS A 32 -6.96 8.57 -4.93
C LYS A 32 -8.07 7.54 -5.11
N PHE A 33 -7.84 6.31 -4.67
CA PHE A 33 -8.81 5.22 -4.78
C PHE A 33 -10.12 5.52 -4.05
N ASN A 34 -10.04 6.05 -2.82
CA ASN A 34 -11.20 6.36 -2.00
C ASN A 34 -12.05 7.52 -2.56
N ASN A 35 -11.47 8.40 -3.37
CA ASN A 35 -12.17 9.52 -4.00
C ASN A 35 -12.48 9.29 -5.47
N LEU A 36 -12.10 8.12 -6.02
CA LEU A 36 -12.43 7.74 -7.38
C LEU A 36 -13.89 7.28 -7.44
N ASP A 37 -14.61 7.74 -8.45
CA ASP A 37 -15.98 7.30 -8.71
C ASP A 37 -16.07 5.77 -8.75
N ALA A 38 -17.10 5.21 -8.13
CA ALA A 38 -17.29 3.77 -8.03
C ALA A 38 -17.48 3.11 -9.40
N ASP A 39 -18.04 3.84 -10.38
CA ASP A 39 -18.31 3.34 -11.73
C ASP A 39 -17.06 3.33 -12.62
N LYS A 40 -15.93 3.92 -12.17
CA LYS A 40 -14.65 3.89 -12.87
C LYS A 40 -13.88 2.59 -12.58
N ILE A 41 -14.50 1.46 -12.93
CA ILE A 41 -14.04 0.10 -12.60
C ILE A 41 -12.60 -0.15 -13.02
N ASP A 42 -12.22 0.24 -14.24
CA ASP A 42 -10.87 -0.03 -14.77
C ASP A 42 -9.79 0.79 -14.05
N GLU A 43 -10.06 2.07 -13.79
CA GLU A 43 -9.16 2.95 -13.01
C GLU A 43 -9.03 2.46 -11.56
N ARG A 44 -10.13 1.95 -10.97
CA ARG A 44 -10.09 1.34 -9.63
C ARG A 44 -9.21 0.09 -9.62
N LYS A 45 -9.34 -0.79 -10.61
CA LYS A 45 -8.49 -2.00 -10.73
C LYS A 45 -7.01 -1.63 -10.86
N GLU A 46 -6.68 -0.67 -11.73
CA GLU A 46 -5.30 -0.20 -11.89
C GLU A 46 -4.72 0.34 -10.57
N LEU A 47 -5.48 1.14 -9.83
CA LEU A 47 -5.04 1.64 -8.52
C LEU A 47 -4.83 0.52 -7.49
N ILE A 48 -5.64 -0.54 -7.49
CA ILE A 48 -5.42 -1.70 -6.61
C ILE A 48 -4.08 -2.37 -6.95
N HIS A 49 -3.77 -2.54 -8.24
CA HIS A 49 -2.47 -3.07 -8.66
C HIS A 49 -1.30 -2.17 -8.20
N GLU A 50 -1.43 -0.84 -8.29
CA GLU A 50 -0.40 0.09 -7.80
C GLU A 50 -0.23 0.04 -6.27
N ILE A 51 -1.33 -0.09 -5.51
CA ILE A 51 -1.29 -0.10 -4.04
C ILE A 51 -0.58 -1.35 -3.50
N PHE A 52 -0.88 -2.52 -4.07
CA PHE A 52 -0.41 -3.81 -3.54
C PHE A 52 0.80 -4.38 -4.30
N GLY A 53 1.14 -3.81 -5.46
CA GLY A 53 2.22 -4.28 -6.35
C GLY A 53 1.89 -5.57 -7.10
N SER A 54 1.30 -6.56 -6.42
CA SER A 54 0.78 -7.80 -7.01
C SER A 54 -0.57 -8.14 -6.41
N VAL A 55 -1.51 -8.54 -7.25
CA VAL A 55 -2.87 -8.92 -6.84
C VAL A 55 -3.26 -10.21 -7.57
N GLY A 56 -4.15 -10.98 -6.95
CA GLY A 56 -4.73 -12.16 -7.58
C GLY A 56 -5.74 -11.81 -8.67
N ASN A 57 -6.35 -12.84 -9.26
CA ASN A 57 -7.42 -12.64 -10.23
C ASN A 57 -8.69 -12.10 -9.54
N GLU A 58 -9.37 -11.17 -10.21
CA GLU A 58 -10.70 -10.66 -9.81
C GLU A 58 -10.77 -10.04 -8.40
N VAL A 59 -9.69 -9.38 -7.96
CA VAL A 59 -9.70 -8.64 -6.69
C VAL A 59 -10.64 -7.44 -6.75
N TRP A 60 -11.46 -7.28 -5.71
CA TRP A 60 -12.41 -6.18 -5.54
C TRP A 60 -12.29 -5.58 -4.13
N ILE A 61 -12.20 -4.25 -4.05
CA ILE A 61 -12.09 -3.45 -2.82
C ILE A 61 -13.09 -2.28 -2.87
#